data_AF-A0A0G4E5F3-F1
#
_entry.id   AF-A0A0G4E5F3-F1
#
_cell.length_a   1.000
_cell.length_b   1.000
_cell.length_c   1.000
_cell.angle_alpha   90.00
_cell.angle_beta   90.00
_cell.angle_gamma   90.00
#
_symmetry.space_group_name_H-M   'P 1'
#
loop_
_entity.id
_entity.type
_entity.pdbx_description
1 polymer ?
#
loop_
_entity_poly.entity_id
_entity_poly.type
_entity_poly.pdbx_seq_one_letter_code
_entity_poly.pdbx_strand_id
1 'polypeptide(L)'
;MERNQNRVAEICALAVAVAMIGYMAAKAFADLVGVDVPAGGRLLFSIVLCLGIIGYAVWSELTDGLFGFRAMLPLALSTLWSGMWPAMQYWGGKSLYFPGLPIDQQDVEWWATGYMHWGGMAVLLIGGYAIAYWSWKRSIY
;
A
#
# COMPACT_ATOMS: atom_id res chain seq x y z
N MET A 1 28.41 2.30 -32.90
CA MET A 1 27.39 3.13 -32.21
C MET A 1 26.02 2.46 -32.22
N GLU A 2 25.62 1.79 -33.31
CA GLU A 2 24.31 1.09 -33.45
C GLU A 2 23.99 0.07 -32.34
N ARG A 3 24.96 -0.75 -31.90
CA ARG A 3 24.72 -1.76 -30.84
C ARG A 3 24.21 -1.18 -29.52
N ASN A 4 24.70 0.00 -29.12
CA ASN A 4 24.24 0.64 -27.88
C ASN A 4 22.84 1.24 -28.04
N GLN A 5 22.52 1.76 -29.22
CA GLN A 5 21.21 2.35 -29.52
C GLN A 5 20.11 1.28 -29.54
N ASN A 6 20.39 0.10 -30.11
CA ASN A 6 19.46 -1.04 -30.08
C ASN A 6 19.23 -1.55 -28.66
N ARG A 7 20.28 -1.65 -27.84
CA ARG A 7 20.15 -2.06 -26.42
C ARG A 7 19.30 -1.09 -25.60
N VAL A 8 19.45 0.23 -25.83
CA VAL A 8 18.61 1.24 -25.17
C VAL A 8 17.16 1.11 -25.64
N ALA A 9 16.92 0.93 -26.95
CA ALA A 9 15.57 0.71 -27.48
C ALA A 9 14.90 -0.56 -26.91
N GLU A 10 15.64 -1.65 -26.78
CA GLU A 10 15.16 -2.90 -26.15
C GLU A 10 14.78 -2.68 -24.67
N ILE A 11 15.61 -1.98 -23.90
CA ILE A 11 15.33 -1.65 -22.49
C ILE A 11 14.08 -0.76 -22.40
N CYS A 12 13.97 0.26 -23.25
CA CYS A 12 12.79 1.12 -23.30
C CYS A 12 11.53 0.35 -23.68
N ALA A 13 11.61 -0.54 -24.68
CA ALA A 13 10.48 -1.36 -25.10
C ALA A 13 10.02 -2.30 -23.97
N LEU A 14 10.96 -2.92 -23.25
CA LEU A 14 10.66 -3.75 -22.09
C LEU A 14 10.03 -2.93 -20.95
N ALA A 15 10.57 -1.75 -20.66
CA ALA A 15 10.02 -0.86 -19.64
C ALA A 15 8.58 -0.43 -19.98
N VAL A 16 8.31 -0.09 -21.24
CA VAL A 16 6.97 0.25 -21.72
C VAL A 16 6.04 -0.97 -21.64
N ALA A 17 6.49 -2.16 -22.03
CA ALA A 17 5.70 -3.38 -21.93
C ALA A 17 5.31 -3.69 -20.47
N VAL A 18 6.26 -3.60 -19.54
CA VAL A 18 6.02 -3.80 -18.10
C VAL A 18 5.06 -2.74 -17.56
N ALA A 19 5.23 -1.47 -17.94
CA ALA A 19 4.34 -0.39 -17.53
C ALA A 19 2.90 -0.60 -18.03
N MET A 20 2.73 -1.05 -19.28
CA MET A 20 1.41 -1.35 -19.84
C MET A 20 0.75 -2.52 -19.11
N ILE A 21 1.49 -3.60 -18.83
CA ILE A 21 0.97 -4.74 -18.05
C ILE A 21 0.56 -4.29 -16.65
N GLY A 22 1.40 -3.50 -15.98
CA GLY A 22 1.10 -2.94 -14.67
C GLY A 22 -0.15 -2.05 -14.67
N TYR A 23 -0.29 -1.19 -15.68
CA TYR A 23 -1.48 -0.35 -15.85
C TYR A 23 -2.74 -1.19 -16.10
N MET A 24 -2.68 -2.22 -16.95
CA MET A 24 -3.83 -3.11 -17.21
C MET A 24 -4.26 -3.84 -15.93
N ALA A 25 -3.31 -4.35 -15.14
CA ALA A 25 -3.60 -4.99 -13.86
C ALA A 25 -4.22 -4.00 -12.86
N ALA A 26 -3.65 -2.80 -12.74
CA ALA A 26 -4.19 -1.75 -11.88
C ALA A 26 -5.61 -1.33 -12.31
N LYS A 27 -5.85 -1.20 -13.62
CA LYS A 27 -7.18 -0.88 -14.15
C LYS A 27 -8.19 -1.98 -13.87
N ALA A 28 -7.86 -3.24 -14.16
CA ALA A 28 -8.76 -4.37 -13.90
C ALA A 28 -9.10 -4.48 -12.41
N PHE A 29 -8.13 -4.26 -11.54
CA PHE A 29 -8.33 -4.23 -10.09
C PHE A 29 -9.17 -3.03 -9.65
N ALA A 30 -8.91 -1.83 -10.18
CA ALA A 30 -9.68 -0.63 -9.88
C ALA A 30 -11.17 -0.79 -10.28
N ASP A 31 -11.42 -1.36 -11.46
CA ASP A 31 -12.76 -1.66 -11.97
C ASP A 31 -13.48 -2.68 -11.05
N LEU A 32 -12.76 -3.68 -10.52
CA LEU A 32 -13.31 -4.68 -9.59
C LEU A 32 -13.64 -4.09 -8.21
N VAL A 33 -12.85 -3.12 -7.76
CA VAL A 33 -12.95 -2.51 -6.43
C VAL A 33 -13.84 -1.25 -6.43
N GLY A 34 -14.23 -0.78 -7.61
CA GLY A 34 -15.11 0.39 -7.78
C GLY A 34 -14.41 1.72 -7.49
N VAL A 35 -13.11 1.82 -7.79
CA VAL A 35 -12.29 3.03 -7.55
C VAL A 35 -11.62 3.50 -8.84
N ASP A 36 -11.04 4.69 -8.85
CA ASP A 36 -10.25 5.15 -10.00
C ASP A 36 -8.94 4.35 -10.16
N VAL A 37 -8.39 4.37 -11.38
CA VAL A 37 -7.15 3.63 -11.70
C VAL A 37 -5.96 4.03 -10.80
N PRO A 38 -5.75 5.33 -10.49
CA PRO A 38 -4.71 5.74 -9.54
C PRO A 38 -4.89 5.19 -8.12
N ALA A 39 -6.10 5.22 -7.53
CA ALA A 39 -6.34 4.66 -6.20
C ALA A 39 -6.25 3.14 -6.20
N GLY A 40 -6.86 2.47 -7.19
CA GLY A 40 -6.79 1.03 -7.34
C GLY A 40 -5.36 0.54 -7.54
N GLY A 41 -4.55 1.24 -8.34
CA GLY A 41 -3.14 0.92 -8.53
C GLY A 41 -2.30 1.06 -7.25
N ARG A 42 -2.53 2.11 -6.45
CA ARG A 42 -1.87 2.29 -5.15
C ARG A 42 -2.24 1.20 -4.14
N LEU A 43 -3.53 0.85 -4.08
CA LEU A 43 -4.02 -0.24 -3.23
C LEU A 43 -3.45 -1.60 -3.67
N LEU A 44 -3.45 -1.90 -4.97
CA LEU A 44 -2.86 -3.13 -5.50
C LEU A 44 -1.37 -3.21 -5.16
N PHE A 45 -0.64 -2.12 -5.38
CA PHE A 45 0.79 -2.04 -5.06
C PHE A 45 1.06 -2.25 -3.57
N SER A 46 0.25 -1.65 -2.68
CA SER A 46 0.43 -1.84 -1.23
C SER A 46 0.08 -3.25 -0.77
N ILE A 47 -0.90 -3.90 -1.38
CA ILE A 47 -1.20 -5.32 -1.13
C ILE A 47 -0.01 -6.19 -1.52
N VAL A 48 0.54 -6.00 -2.73
CA VAL A 48 1.71 -6.75 -3.20
C VAL A 48 2.92 -6.51 -2.30
N LEU A 49 3.19 -5.26 -1.91
CA LEU A 49 4.26 -4.93 -0.96
C LEU A 49 4.04 -5.56 0.41
N CYS A 50 2.81 -5.50 0.95
CA CYS A 50 2.47 -6.11 2.23
C CYS A 50 2.74 -7.62 2.22
N LEU A 51 2.30 -8.31 1.17
CA LEU A 51 2.60 -9.73 0.97
C LEU A 51 4.10 -9.99 0.83
N GLY A 52 4.83 -9.11 0.13
CA GLY A 52 6.29 -9.18 0.02
C GLY A 52 7.01 -9.04 1.37
N ILE A 53 6.59 -8.09 2.20
CA ILE A 53 7.14 -7.89 3.56
C ILE A 53 6.85 -9.11 4.43
N ILE A 54 5.63 -9.63 4.40
CA ILE A 54 5.25 -10.84 5.15
C ILE A 54 6.07 -12.05 4.66
N GLY A 55 6.19 -12.23 3.34
CA GLY A 55 6.98 -13.31 2.75
C GLY A 55 8.46 -13.24 3.14
N TYR A 56 9.05 -12.04 3.11
CA TYR A 56 10.41 -11.83 3.60
C TYR A 56 10.53 -12.11 5.10
N ALA A 57 9.54 -11.72 5.90
CA ALA A 57 9.54 -11.98 7.34
C ALA A 57 9.51 -13.48 7.67
N VAL A 58 8.71 -14.25 6.94
CA VAL A 58 8.66 -15.72 7.06
C VAL A 58 9.99 -16.34 6.62
N TRP A 59 10.56 -15.89 5.50
CA TRP A 59 11.87 -16.34 5.06
C TRP A 59 12.96 -16.03 6.11
N SER A 60 12.96 -14.82 6.67
CA SER A 60 13.91 -14.41 7.70
C SER A 60 13.79 -15.24 8.98
N GLU A 61 12.59 -15.67 9.38
CA GLU A 61 12.42 -16.58 10.53
C GLU A 61 12.99 -17.98 10.24
N LEU A 62 12.91 -18.45 9.00
CA LEU A 62 13.42 -19.77 8.60
C LEU A 62 14.95 -19.81 8.44
N THR A 63 15.58 -18.66 8.15
CA THR A 63 17.03 -18.58 7.87
C THR A 63 17.82 -17.80 8.92
N ASP A 64 17.28 -17.60 10.13
CA ASP A 64 17.88 -16.76 11.18
C ASP A 64 18.32 -15.37 10.70
N GLY A 65 17.49 -14.74 9.86
CA GLY A 65 17.75 -13.43 9.26
C GLY A 65 17.52 -12.25 10.21
N LEU A 66 17.85 -11.05 9.73
CA LEU A 66 17.91 -9.80 10.52
C LEU A 66 16.55 -9.29 11.05
N PHE A 67 15.40 -9.69 10.49
CA PHE A 67 14.08 -9.18 10.91
C PHE A 67 13.01 -10.27 10.90
N GLY A 68 12.63 -10.76 12.08
CA GLY A 68 11.57 -11.74 12.25
C GLY A 68 10.16 -11.20 12.03
N PHE A 69 9.19 -12.11 12.08
CA PHE A 69 7.77 -11.86 11.80
C PHE A 69 7.18 -10.75 12.67
N ARG A 70 7.57 -10.70 13.95
CA ARG A 70 7.06 -9.75 14.94
C ARG A 70 7.46 -8.30 14.64
N ALA A 71 8.63 -8.07 14.05
CA ALA A 71 9.10 -6.73 13.70
C ALA A 71 8.48 -6.25 12.38
N MET A 72 8.25 -7.16 11.45
CA MET A 72 7.81 -6.81 10.10
C MET A 72 6.29 -6.69 9.97
N LEU A 73 5.53 -7.31 10.86
CA LEU A 73 4.06 -7.26 10.82
C LEU A 73 3.48 -5.85 11.03
N PRO A 74 3.94 -5.03 12.00
CA PRO A 74 3.53 -3.62 12.10
C PRO A 74 3.82 -2.82 10.81
N LEU A 75 4.98 -3.07 10.20
CA LEU A 75 5.39 -2.40 8.96
C LEU A 75 4.51 -2.82 7.78
N ALA A 76 4.26 -4.12 7.60
CA ALA A 76 3.40 -4.66 6.55
C ALA A 76 1.99 -4.08 6.62
N LEU A 77 1.40 -4.08 7.82
CA LEU A 77 0.06 -3.51 8.03
C LEU A 77 0.02 -2.00 7.79
N SER A 78 1.04 -1.26 8.23
CA SER A 78 1.14 0.18 7.96
C SER A 78 1.26 0.50 6.47
N THR A 79 1.93 -0.36 5.71
CA THR A 79 2.09 -0.24 4.26
C THR A 79 0.75 -0.48 3.56
N LEU A 80 0.01 -1.51 4.00
CA LEU A 80 -1.32 -1.78 3.49
C LEU A 80 -2.28 -0.61 3.79
N TRP A 81 -2.29 -0.13 5.03
CA TRP A 81 -3.13 0.99 5.48
C TRP A 81 -2.87 2.26 4.67
N SER A 82 -1.60 2.58 4.43
CA SER A 82 -1.25 3.79 3.66
C SER A 82 -1.67 3.71 2.20
N GLY A 83 -1.54 2.54 1.56
CA GLY A 83 -1.99 2.36 0.17
C GLY A 83 -3.50 2.20 0.02
N MET A 84 -4.21 1.78 1.08
CA MET A 84 -5.67 1.72 1.12
C MET A 84 -6.32 3.12 1.20
N TRP A 85 -5.55 4.12 1.62
CA TRP A 85 -6.06 5.47 1.88
C TRP A 85 -6.81 6.12 0.71
N PRO A 86 -6.28 6.16 -0.53
CA PRO A 86 -7.02 6.74 -1.65
C PRO A 86 -8.34 6.01 -1.91
N ALA A 87 -8.36 4.67 -1.78
CA ALA A 87 -9.56 3.88 -1.95
C ALA A 87 -10.59 4.12 -0.84
N MET A 88 -10.15 4.33 0.40
CA MET A 88 -11.02 4.71 1.52
C MET A 88 -11.72 6.05 1.25
N GLN A 89 -11.03 7.02 0.66
CA GLN A 89 -11.66 8.30 0.30
C GLN A 89 -12.72 8.13 -0.80
N TYR A 90 -12.50 7.22 -1.75
CA TYR A 90 -13.52 6.86 -2.76
C TYR A 90 -14.74 6.19 -2.13
N TRP A 91 -14.55 5.21 -1.24
CA TRP A 91 -15.65 4.51 -0.59
C TRP A 91 -16.37 5.37 0.46
N GLY A 92 -15.66 6.30 1.08
CA GLY A 92 -16.16 7.15 2.15
C GLY A 92 -16.83 8.43 1.67
N GLY A 93 -16.87 8.70 0.36
CA GLY A 93 -17.49 9.91 -0.17
C GLY A 93 -18.99 9.97 0.15
N LYS A 94 -19.41 10.93 0.99
CA LYS A 94 -20.83 11.19 1.25
C LYS A 94 -21.40 11.94 0.05
N SER A 95 -22.31 11.31 -0.67
CA SER A 95 -22.87 11.78 -1.95
C SER A 95 -23.78 13.03 -1.88
N LEU A 96 -23.74 13.83 -0.81
CA LEU A 96 -24.43 15.14 -0.76
C LEU A 96 -23.62 16.18 -1.53
N TYR A 97 -23.68 16.06 -2.85
CA TYR A 97 -23.07 16.97 -3.81
C TYR A 97 -23.75 18.34 -3.75
N PHE A 98 -23.03 19.35 -3.25
CA PHE A 98 -23.36 20.75 -3.51
C PHE A 98 -22.67 21.19 -4.81
N PRO A 99 -23.41 21.61 -5.85
CA PRO A 99 -22.82 22.02 -7.11
C PRO A 99 -21.92 23.25 -6.92
N GLY A 100 -20.62 23.08 -7.19
CA GLY A 100 -19.63 24.16 -7.24
C GLY A 100 -18.42 24.04 -6.30
N LEU A 101 -18.31 22.99 -5.47
CA LEU A 101 -17.17 22.85 -4.55
C LEU A 101 -16.07 21.91 -5.10
N PRO A 102 -14.77 22.26 -4.94
CA PRO A 102 -13.63 21.38 -5.22
C PRO A 102 -13.74 20.05 -4.47
N ILE A 103 -13.19 18.98 -5.05
CA ILE A 103 -13.14 17.62 -4.47
C ILE A 103 -12.50 17.61 -3.07
N ASP A 104 -11.68 18.61 -2.76
CA ASP A 104 -11.04 18.86 -1.46
C ASP A 104 -12.04 19.20 -0.33
N GLN A 105 -13.31 19.48 -0.66
CA GLN A 105 -14.38 19.86 0.27
C GLN A 105 -15.56 18.87 0.26
N GLN A 106 -15.42 17.70 -0.37
CA GLN A 106 -16.45 16.67 -0.24
C GLN A 106 -16.40 16.07 1.17
N ASP A 107 -17.56 16.05 1.83
CA ASP A 107 -17.70 15.40 3.13
C ASP A 107 -17.41 13.91 2.98
N VAL A 108 -16.35 13.44 3.64
CA VAL A 108 -16.00 12.03 3.70
C VAL A 108 -16.47 11.46 5.03
N GLU A 109 -16.80 10.17 5.08
CA GLU A 109 -17.07 9.49 6.32
C GLU A 109 -15.91 9.61 7.31
N TRP A 110 -16.23 9.63 8.61
CA TRP A 110 -15.27 9.87 9.68
C TRP A 110 -14.06 8.92 9.64
N TRP A 111 -14.28 7.67 9.18
CA TRP A 111 -13.26 6.64 9.03
C TRP A 111 -12.35 6.84 7.81
N ALA A 112 -12.75 7.68 6.86
CA ALA A 112 -11.99 8.08 5.67
C ALA A 112 -11.58 9.56 5.71
N THR A 113 -11.48 10.13 6.92
CA THR A 113 -10.90 11.47 7.15
C THR A 113 -9.38 11.43 7.34
N GLY A 114 -8.67 12.50 6.95
CA GLY A 114 -7.21 12.56 7.06
C GLY A 114 -6.69 12.31 8.48
N TYR A 115 -7.47 12.64 9.51
CA TYR A 115 -7.16 12.27 10.89
C TYR A 115 -7.08 10.75 11.08
N MET A 116 -8.02 9.99 10.52
CA MET A 116 -8.03 8.54 10.60
C MET A 116 -6.87 7.92 9.81
N HIS A 117 -6.43 8.55 8.71
CA HIS A 117 -5.23 8.12 8.00
C HIS A 117 -4.00 8.09 8.91
N TRP A 118 -3.65 9.26 9.46
CA TRP A 118 -2.49 9.44 10.31
C TRP A 118 -2.64 8.73 11.65
N GLY A 119 -3.85 8.74 12.22
CA GLY A 119 -4.19 8.02 13.43
C GLY A 119 -4.02 6.51 13.27
N GLY A 120 -4.55 5.92 12.19
CA GLY A 120 -4.38 4.51 11.87
C GLY A 120 -2.91 4.14 11.63
N MET A 121 -2.14 4.97 10.92
CA MET A 121 -0.70 4.78 10.77
C MET A 121 0.03 4.80 12.12
N ALA A 122 -0.27 5.77 12.97
CA ALA A 122 0.34 5.89 14.29
C ALA A 122 0.01 4.68 15.17
N VAL A 123 -1.24 4.20 15.16
CA VAL A 123 -1.65 2.99 15.89
C VAL A 123 -0.93 1.75 15.36
N LEU A 124 -0.81 1.59 14.04
CA LEU A 124 -0.16 0.42 13.45
C LEU A 124 1.35 0.40 13.71
N LEU A 125 2.02 1.55 13.57
CA LEU A 125 3.46 1.64 13.81
C LEU A 125 3.75 1.67 15.32
N ILE A 126 3.32 2.70 16.03
CA ILE A 126 3.66 2.88 17.45
C ILE A 126 3.00 1.79 18.29
N GLY A 127 1.70 1.58 18.12
CA GLY A 127 0.96 0.54 18.85
C GLY A 127 1.41 -0.87 18.47
N GLY A 128 1.59 -1.14 17.17
CA GLY A 128 2.07 -2.45 16.70
C GLY A 128 3.47 -2.78 17.21
N TYR A 129 4.42 -1.84 17.15
CA TYR A 129 5.76 -2.04 17.70
C TYR A 129 5.76 -2.09 19.23
N ALA A 130 4.90 -1.34 19.91
CA ALA A 130 4.73 -1.46 21.35
C ALA A 130 4.27 -2.88 21.72
N ILE A 131 3.22 -3.41 21.07
CA ILE A 131 2.75 -4.78 21.31
C ILE A 131 3.87 -5.80 21.01
N ALA A 132 4.57 -5.64 19.89
CA ALA A 132 5.71 -6.51 19.54
C ALA A 132 6.78 -6.50 20.65
N TYR A 133 7.16 -5.32 21.14
CA TYR A 133 8.12 -5.16 22.23
C TYR A 133 7.65 -5.82 23.54
N TRP A 134 6.40 -5.58 23.94
CA TRP A 134 5.82 -6.19 25.14
C TRP A 134 5.74 -7.72 25.03
N SER A 135 5.42 -8.24 23.86
CA SER A 135 5.39 -9.68 23.59
C SER A 135 6.79 -10.31 23.68
N TRP A 136 7.82 -9.60 23.21
CA TRP A 136 9.21 -10.06 23.29
C TRP A 136 9.69 -10.07 24.73
N LYS A 137 9.42 -9.00 25.49
CA LYS A 137 9.78 -8.94 26.92
C LYS A 137 9.16 -10.08 27.72
N ARG A 138 7.90 -10.45 27.46
CA ARG A 138 7.24 -11.60 28.11
C ARG A 138 7.82 -12.96 27.74
N SER A 139 8.46 -13.09 26.58
CA SER A 139 9.02 -14.36 26.11
C SER A 139 10.38 -14.69 26.76
N ILE A 140 11.01 -13.72 27.44
CA ILE A 140 12.33 -13.84 28.07
C ILE A 140 12.22 -14.21 29.56
N TYR A 141 11.04 -14.06 30.17
CA TYR A 141 10.74 -14.45 31.56
C TYR A 141 9.86 -15.70 31.58
#